data_AF-A0A958F294-F1
#
_entry.id   AF-A0A958F294-F1
#
_cell.length_a   1.000
_cell.length_b   1.000
_cell.length_c   1.000
_cell.angle_alpha   90.00
_cell.angle_beta   90.00
_cell.angle_gamma   90.00
#
_symmetry.space_group_name_H-M   'P 1'
#
loop_
_entity.id
_entity.type
_entity.pdbx_description
1 polymer ?
#
loop_
_entity_poly.entity_id
_entity_poly.type
_entity_poly.pdbx_seq_one_letter_code
_entity_poly.pdbx_strand_id
1 'polypeptide(L)'
;VGVYVERSLEMVVGLLGILKAGGAYLPLDPGFPEERLAFMVADADVHTILTSADLADQAPLTARGHLVCLDRDWPAIEQHAITRPTTGVQAHNLAYLIYTSGSTGKPKGVQIEHRNVVNFLTAMRQQPGLDADDVLLAITTLSFDISILEIFLPLVSGARLVIADRLTVVDGRELLRALRQHKVTVMQATPTTWSMLVEA
;
A
#
# COMPACT_ATOMS: atom_id res chain seq x y z
N VAL A 1 -9.30 -8.17 1.33
CA VAL A 1 -8.77 -8.31 -0.04
C VAL A 1 -7.25 -8.33 0.04
N GLY A 2 -6.60 -9.39 -0.45
CA GLY A 2 -5.15 -9.46 -0.51
C GLY A 2 -4.61 -8.54 -1.60
N VAL A 3 -3.45 -7.94 -1.36
CA VAL A 3 -2.74 -7.08 -2.32
C VAL A 3 -1.35 -7.66 -2.52
N TYR A 4 -1.18 -8.37 -3.63
CA TYR A 4 0.02 -9.12 -4.00
C TYR A 4 0.65 -8.50 -5.25
N VAL A 5 1.29 -7.34 -5.08
CA VAL A 5 1.88 -6.57 -6.18
C VAL A 5 3.20 -5.95 -5.74
N GLU A 6 4.05 -5.65 -6.72
CA GLU A 6 5.13 -4.69 -6.54
C GLU A 6 4.60 -3.25 -6.48
N ARG A 7 5.44 -2.31 -6.05
CA ARG A 7 5.05 -0.90 -5.95
C ARG A 7 4.87 -0.27 -7.32
N SER A 8 3.68 0.29 -7.55
CA SER A 8 3.32 0.95 -8.80
C SER A 8 2.17 1.94 -8.61
N LEU A 9 1.80 2.66 -9.67
CA LEU A 9 0.59 3.47 -9.69
C LEU A 9 -0.67 2.59 -9.50
N GLU A 10 -0.70 1.45 -10.20
CA GLU A 10 -1.78 0.47 -10.18
C GLU A 10 -2.02 -0.04 -8.77
N MET A 11 -0.97 -0.26 -7.97
CA MET A 11 -1.08 -0.59 -6.56
C MET A 11 -1.95 0.43 -5.80
N VAL A 12 -1.69 1.73 -5.95
CA VAL A 12 -2.47 2.79 -5.29
C VAL A 12 -3.92 2.80 -5.79
N VAL A 13 -4.14 2.59 -7.09
CA VAL A 13 -5.48 2.44 -7.67
C VAL A 13 -6.22 1.27 -7.02
N GLY A 14 -5.55 0.11 -6.88
CA GLY A 14 -6.09 -1.07 -6.23
C GLY A 14 -6.46 -0.84 -4.77
N LEU A 15 -5.59 -0.17 -3.99
CA LEU A 15 -5.87 0.21 -2.60
C LEU A 15 -7.13 1.09 -2.51
N LEU A 16 -7.21 2.13 -3.34
CA LEU A 16 -8.39 3.01 -3.38
C LEU A 16 -9.65 2.25 -3.81
N GLY A 17 -9.53 1.32 -4.76
CA GLY A 17 -10.63 0.45 -5.19
C GLY A 17 -11.19 -0.39 -4.04
N ILE A 18 -10.31 -1.04 -3.26
CA ILE A 18 -10.69 -1.84 -2.10
C ILE A 18 -11.44 -0.98 -1.06
N LEU A 19 -10.85 0.15 -0.69
CA LEU A 19 -11.41 1.04 0.33
C LEU A 19 -12.75 1.64 -0.12
N LYS A 20 -12.88 2.01 -1.41
CA LYS A 20 -14.14 2.53 -1.96
C LYS A 20 -15.23 1.47 -1.99
N ALA A 21 -14.88 0.22 -2.30
CA ALA A 21 -15.81 -0.92 -2.28
C ALA A 21 -16.23 -1.34 -0.86
N GLY A 22 -15.54 -0.84 0.18
CA GLY A 22 -15.81 -1.17 1.58
C GLY A 22 -15.07 -2.39 2.11
N GLY A 23 -14.08 -2.88 1.37
CA GLY A 23 -13.17 -3.90 1.85
C GLY A 23 -12.01 -3.29 2.64
N ALA A 24 -11.37 -4.14 3.44
CA ALA A 24 -10.05 -3.88 4.00
C ALA A 24 -8.99 -4.58 3.16
N TYR A 25 -7.85 -3.93 2.97
CA TYR A 25 -6.72 -4.56 2.27
C TYR A 25 -5.76 -5.24 3.23
N LEU A 26 -5.18 -6.35 2.77
CA LEU A 26 -4.11 -7.08 3.43
C LEU A 26 -2.91 -7.12 2.47
N PRO A 27 -1.82 -6.42 2.77
CA PRO A 27 -0.58 -6.51 2.01
C PRO A 27 -0.01 -7.93 2.07
N LEU A 28 0.32 -8.48 0.90
CA LEU A 28 0.95 -9.77 0.71
C LEU A 28 2.25 -9.52 -0.06
N ASP A 29 3.37 -9.33 0.66
CA ASP A 29 4.65 -9.02 0.03
C ASP A 29 5.13 -10.20 -0.83
N PRO A 30 5.38 -10.02 -2.15
CA PRO A 30 5.90 -11.08 -3.01
C PRO A 30 7.24 -11.67 -2.55
N GLY A 31 8.01 -10.93 -1.74
CA GLY A 31 9.25 -11.41 -1.13
C GLY A 31 9.07 -12.27 0.12
N PHE A 32 7.84 -12.47 0.63
CA PHE A 32 7.61 -13.36 1.76
C PHE A 32 7.61 -14.85 1.36
N PRO A 33 8.01 -15.76 2.26
CA PRO A 33 7.89 -17.20 2.01
C PRO A 33 6.44 -17.62 1.73
N GLU A 34 6.26 -18.57 0.81
CA GLU A 34 4.94 -19.08 0.41
C GLU A 34 4.09 -19.54 1.60
N GLU A 35 4.68 -20.30 2.53
CA GLU A 35 3.99 -20.76 3.74
C GLU A 35 3.43 -19.61 4.60
N ARG A 36 4.16 -18.50 4.66
CA ARG A 36 3.72 -17.29 5.39
C ARG A 36 2.56 -16.63 4.68
N LEU A 37 2.63 -16.51 3.35
CA LEU A 37 1.55 -15.95 2.54
C LEU A 37 0.28 -16.81 2.64
N ALA A 38 0.42 -18.13 2.52
CA ALA A 38 -0.67 -19.08 2.67
C ALA A 38 -1.32 -18.99 4.07
N PHE A 39 -0.51 -18.87 5.13
CA PHE A 39 -1.02 -18.63 6.49
C PHE A 39 -1.83 -17.34 6.57
N MET A 40 -1.30 -16.22 6.07
CA MET A 40 -1.98 -14.92 6.12
C MET A 40 -3.31 -14.93 5.35
N VAL A 41 -3.34 -15.56 4.16
CA VAL A 41 -4.54 -15.72 3.34
C VAL A 41 -5.60 -16.55 4.05
N ALA A 42 -5.20 -17.66 4.69
CA ALA A 42 -6.11 -18.53 5.41
C ALA A 42 -6.64 -17.89 6.70
N ASP A 43 -5.77 -17.25 7.49
CA ASP A 43 -6.12 -16.64 8.78
C ASP A 43 -7.04 -15.42 8.59
N ALA A 44 -6.83 -14.62 7.54
CA ALA A 44 -7.67 -13.47 7.21
C ALA A 44 -8.87 -13.78 6.29
N ASP A 45 -9.10 -15.07 5.97
CA ASP A 45 -10.17 -15.54 5.07
C ASP A 45 -10.26 -14.74 3.76
N VAL A 46 -9.12 -14.62 3.05
CA VAL A 46 -9.02 -13.78 1.85
C VAL A 46 -9.67 -14.49 0.64
N HIS A 47 -10.77 -13.91 0.14
CA HIS A 47 -11.48 -14.40 -1.05
C HIS A 47 -11.12 -13.69 -2.36
N THR A 48 -10.41 -12.56 -2.29
CA THR A 48 -10.01 -11.78 -3.47
C THR A 48 -8.59 -11.30 -3.31
N ILE A 49 -7.76 -11.47 -4.34
CA ILE A 49 -6.40 -10.94 -4.42
C ILE A 49 -6.30 -10.01 -5.63
N LEU A 50 -5.81 -8.80 -5.40
CA LEU A 50 -5.31 -7.91 -6.45
C LEU A 50 -3.85 -8.23 -6.71
N THR A 51 -3.48 -8.42 -7.97
CA THR A 51 -2.13 -8.78 -8.42
C THR A 51 -1.78 -8.04 -9.73
N SER A 52 -0.59 -8.29 -10.26
CA SER A 52 -0.17 -7.94 -11.63
C SER A 52 -0.04 -9.21 -12.49
N ALA A 53 0.00 -9.07 -13.81
CA ALA A 53 -0.01 -10.19 -14.73
C ALA A 53 1.22 -11.11 -14.58
N ASP A 54 2.38 -10.52 -14.27
CA ASP A 54 3.65 -11.21 -14.04
C ASP A 54 3.70 -11.98 -12.71
N LEU A 55 2.92 -11.55 -11.72
CA LEU A 55 2.80 -12.19 -10.40
C LEU A 55 1.58 -13.11 -10.28
N ALA A 56 0.70 -13.15 -11.28
CA ALA A 56 -0.57 -13.86 -11.21
C ALA A 56 -0.42 -15.36 -10.91
N ASP A 57 0.57 -16.02 -11.53
CA ASP A 57 0.82 -17.45 -11.35
C ASP A 57 1.38 -17.80 -9.96
N GLN A 58 1.94 -16.81 -9.25
CA GLN A 58 2.53 -16.96 -7.92
C GLN A 58 1.59 -16.46 -6.80
N ALA A 59 0.42 -15.91 -7.16
CA ALA A 59 -0.51 -15.35 -6.20
C ALA A 59 -1.00 -16.45 -5.23
N PRO A 60 -0.96 -16.22 -3.91
CA PRO A 60 -1.29 -17.23 -2.89
C PRO A 60 -2.82 -17.38 -2.74
N LEU A 61 -3.52 -17.64 -3.85
CA LEU A 61 -4.98 -17.72 -3.88
C LEU A 61 -5.46 -19.16 -3.73
N THR A 62 -6.53 -19.37 -2.97
CA THR A 62 -7.19 -20.67 -2.91
C THR A 62 -8.01 -20.93 -4.18
N ALA A 63 -8.32 -22.20 -4.49
CA ALA A 63 -9.07 -22.58 -5.69
C ALA A 63 -10.48 -21.94 -5.84
N ARG A 64 -11.00 -21.31 -4.78
CA ARG A 64 -12.31 -20.62 -4.77
C ARG A 64 -12.19 -19.09 -4.75
N GLY A 65 -10.97 -18.55 -4.73
CA GLY A 65 -10.74 -17.12 -4.69
C GLY A 65 -10.90 -16.45 -6.05
N HIS A 66 -10.99 -15.13 -6.04
CA HIS A 66 -11.02 -14.27 -7.22
C HIS A 66 -9.69 -13.53 -7.37
N LEU A 67 -9.09 -13.59 -8.55
CA LEU A 67 -7.89 -12.85 -8.89
C LEU A 67 -8.26 -11.68 -9.80
N VAL A 68 -7.73 -10.49 -9.51
CA VAL A 68 -7.88 -9.30 -10.35
C VAL A 68 -6.48 -8.76 -10.68
N CYS A 69 -6.13 -8.72 -11.95
CA CYS A 69 -4.86 -8.19 -12.44
C CYS A 69 -4.99 -6.70 -12.77
N LEU A 70 -4.29 -5.86 -12.01
CA LEU A 70 -4.41 -4.40 -12.08
C LEU A 70 -3.77 -3.77 -13.33
N ASP A 71 -3.03 -4.54 -14.11
CA ASP A 71 -2.37 -4.16 -15.36
C ASP A 71 -3.03 -4.80 -16.60
N ARG A 72 -3.74 -5.92 -16.42
CA ARG A 72 -4.37 -6.68 -17.51
C ARG A 72 -5.88 -6.48 -17.62
N ASP A 73 -6.58 -6.30 -16.49
CA ASP A 73 -8.05 -6.36 -16.47
C ASP A 73 -8.72 -4.99 -16.72
N TRP A 74 -7.94 -3.95 -17.04
CA TRP A 74 -8.44 -2.61 -17.38
C TRP A 74 -9.57 -2.60 -18.42
N PRO A 75 -9.50 -3.35 -19.54
CA PRO A 75 -10.58 -3.36 -20.53
C PRO A 75 -11.93 -3.84 -19.99
N ALA A 76 -11.94 -4.65 -18.93
CA ALA A 76 -13.17 -5.05 -18.24
C ALA A 76 -13.59 -3.99 -17.20
N ILE A 77 -12.63 -3.45 -16.45
CA ILE A 77 -12.88 -2.41 -15.43
C ILE A 77 -13.46 -1.13 -16.05
N GLU A 78 -12.96 -0.72 -17.22
CA GLU A 78 -13.41 0.50 -17.93
C GLU A 78 -14.87 0.43 -18.42
N GLN A 79 -15.47 -0.77 -18.46
CA GLN A 79 -16.89 -0.93 -18.80
C GLN A 79 -17.83 -0.50 -17.67
N HIS A 80 -17.30 -0.32 -16.45
CA HIS A 80 -18.06 0.14 -15.30
C HIS A 80 -18.11 1.67 -15.22
N ALA A 81 -19.03 2.17 -14.37
CA ALA A 81 -19.23 3.60 -14.22
C ALA A 81 -17.99 4.29 -13.62
N ILE A 82 -17.57 5.39 -14.24
CA ILE A 82 -16.48 6.27 -13.74
C ILE A 82 -16.91 7.19 -12.59
N THR A 83 -18.21 7.21 -12.27
CA THR A 83 -18.76 8.00 -11.17
C THR A 83 -18.39 7.40 -9.82
N ARG A 84 -18.30 8.24 -8.79
CA ARG A 84 -18.08 7.77 -7.41
C ARG A 84 -19.09 6.67 -7.04
N PRO A 85 -18.65 5.48 -6.58
CA PRO A 85 -19.58 4.42 -6.20
C PRO A 85 -20.37 4.84 -4.96
N THR A 86 -21.66 4.50 -4.94
CA THR A 86 -22.49 4.63 -3.74
C THR A 86 -22.24 3.40 -2.87
N THR A 87 -21.57 3.58 -1.74
CA THR A 87 -21.21 2.49 -0.84
C THR A 87 -21.65 2.76 0.60
N GLY A 88 -21.91 1.70 1.35
CA GLY A 88 -22.32 1.77 2.76
C GLY A 88 -21.15 1.89 3.74
N VAL A 89 -19.97 2.30 3.28
CA VAL A 89 -18.75 2.34 4.09
C VAL A 89 -18.90 3.33 5.25
N GLN A 90 -18.59 2.85 6.44
CA GLN A 90 -18.66 3.59 7.70
C GLN A 90 -17.28 3.70 8.33
N ALA A 91 -17.14 4.66 9.25
CA ALA A 91 -15.87 4.97 9.90
C ALA A 91 -15.30 3.80 10.74
N HIS A 92 -16.14 2.86 11.18
CA HIS A 92 -15.74 1.68 11.94
C HIS A 92 -15.44 0.45 11.07
N ASN A 93 -15.63 0.52 9.74
CA ASN A 93 -15.18 -0.57 8.88
C ASN A 93 -13.65 -0.60 8.87
N LEU A 94 -13.09 -1.80 8.73
CA LEU A 94 -11.66 -2.01 8.59
C LEU A 94 -11.16 -1.35 7.30
N ALA A 95 -10.06 -0.61 7.41
CA ALA A 95 -9.34 -0.06 6.27
C ALA A 95 -8.22 -1.01 5.82
N TYR A 96 -7.46 -1.56 6.76
CA TYR A 96 -6.40 -2.51 6.46
C TYR A 96 -6.12 -3.49 7.60
N LEU A 97 -5.45 -4.59 7.25
CA LEU A 97 -4.75 -5.49 8.16
C LEU A 97 -3.28 -5.54 7.81
N ILE A 98 -2.40 -5.50 8.82
CA ILE A 98 -0.96 -5.78 8.67
C ILE A 98 -0.55 -6.83 9.69
N TYR A 99 0.20 -7.85 9.25
CA TYR A 99 0.72 -8.89 10.13
C TYR A 99 2.06 -8.50 10.74
N THR A 100 2.17 -8.61 12.05
CA THR A 100 3.42 -8.40 12.79
C THR A 100 3.97 -9.71 13.35
N SER A 101 5.26 -9.74 13.71
CA SER A 101 5.85 -10.87 14.44
C SER A 101 5.22 -10.96 15.83
N GLY A 102 4.39 -11.97 16.05
CA GLY A 102 3.81 -12.20 17.37
C GLY A 102 4.85 -12.71 18.36
N SER A 103 4.76 -12.26 19.61
CA SER A 103 5.61 -12.74 20.72
C SER A 103 5.50 -14.25 20.96
N THR A 104 4.43 -14.87 20.49
CA THR A 104 4.17 -16.32 20.56
C THR A 104 4.70 -17.11 19.36
N GLY A 105 5.49 -16.48 18.48
CA GLY A 105 6.05 -17.07 17.27
C GLY A 105 5.09 -17.16 16.07
N LYS A 106 3.77 -16.97 16.29
CA LYS A 106 2.77 -16.89 15.22
C LYS A 106 2.49 -15.44 14.84
N PRO A 107 2.53 -15.07 13.54
CA PRO A 107 2.15 -13.74 13.10
C PRO A 107 0.72 -13.37 13.54
N LYS A 108 0.49 -12.10 13.86
CA LYS A 108 -0.84 -11.60 14.27
C LYS A 108 -1.27 -10.46 13.36
N GLY A 109 -2.47 -10.56 12.79
CA GLY A 109 -3.08 -9.51 11.98
C GLY A 109 -3.59 -8.37 12.86
N VAL A 110 -2.97 -7.19 12.76
CA VAL A 110 -3.43 -5.97 13.41
C VAL A 110 -4.49 -5.32 12.53
N GLN A 111 -5.72 -5.21 13.05
CA GLN A 111 -6.86 -4.68 12.31
C GLN A 111 -7.04 -3.21 12.61
N ILE A 112 -7.10 -2.37 11.57
CA ILE A 112 -7.20 -0.91 11.71
C ILE A 112 -8.43 -0.41 10.99
N GLU A 113 -9.24 0.41 11.67
CA GLU A 113 -10.47 0.97 11.12
C GLU A 113 -10.22 2.30 10.40
N HIS A 114 -11.14 2.68 9.51
CA HIS A 114 -11.09 3.96 8.80
C HIS A 114 -10.92 5.17 9.73
N ARG A 115 -11.64 5.22 10.86
CA ARG A 115 -11.54 6.34 11.82
C ARG A 115 -10.14 6.48 12.42
N ASN A 116 -9.41 5.39 12.60
CA ASN A 116 -8.04 5.44 13.12
C ASN A 116 -7.11 6.12 12.10
N VAL A 117 -7.21 5.69 10.84
CA VAL A 117 -6.43 6.24 9.73
C VAL A 117 -6.76 7.72 9.51
N VAL A 118 -8.03 8.07 9.44
CA VAL A 118 -8.47 9.46 9.21
C VAL A 118 -7.99 10.37 10.34
N ASN A 119 -8.10 9.93 11.60
CA ASN A 119 -7.58 10.69 12.74
C ASN A 119 -6.07 10.92 12.62
N PHE A 120 -5.31 9.87 12.31
CA PHE A 120 -3.86 9.95 12.14
C PHE A 120 -3.44 10.88 11.00
N LEU A 121 -4.03 10.73 9.82
CA LEU A 121 -3.70 11.56 8.65
C LEU A 121 -4.09 13.03 8.85
N THR A 122 -5.22 13.28 9.52
CA THR A 122 -5.65 14.66 9.84
C THR A 122 -4.67 15.32 10.79
N ALA A 123 -4.18 14.60 11.80
CA ALA A 123 -3.16 15.09 12.71
C ALA A 123 -1.84 15.36 11.97
N MET A 124 -1.36 14.41 11.14
CA MET A 124 -0.12 14.56 10.37
C MET A 124 -0.17 15.70 9.35
N ARG A 125 -1.33 15.95 8.74
CA ARG A 125 -1.57 17.08 7.85
C ARG A 125 -1.43 18.42 8.56
N GLN A 126 -1.75 18.49 9.85
CA GLN A 126 -1.57 19.70 10.66
C GLN A 126 -0.14 19.83 11.19
N GLN A 127 0.42 18.72 11.69
CA GLN A 127 1.77 18.67 12.23
C GLN A 127 2.36 17.26 12.03
N PRO A 128 3.48 17.10 11.31
CA PRO A 128 4.43 18.13 10.90
C PRO A 128 3.95 19.09 9.79
N GLY A 129 2.84 18.77 9.11
CA GLY A 129 2.30 19.59 8.03
C GLY A 129 2.62 18.98 6.67
N LEU A 130 1.64 18.96 5.78
CA LEU A 130 1.80 18.60 4.38
C LEU A 130 0.67 19.24 3.57
N ASP A 131 1.01 20.05 2.57
CA ASP A 131 0.05 20.79 1.74
C ASP A 131 0.11 20.39 0.25
N ALA A 132 -0.58 21.15 -0.62
CA ALA A 132 -0.73 20.80 -2.02
C ALA A 132 0.53 21.08 -2.87
N ASP A 133 1.45 21.92 -2.38
CA ASP A 133 2.70 22.24 -3.06
C ASP A 133 3.80 21.19 -2.78
N ASP A 134 3.54 20.28 -1.84
CA ASP A 134 4.45 19.22 -1.46
C ASP A 134 4.53 18.06 -2.46
N VAL A 135 5.71 17.43 -2.50
CA VAL A 135 5.98 16.19 -3.22
C VAL A 135 6.52 15.17 -2.24
N LEU A 136 5.74 14.13 -1.95
CA LEU A 136 6.13 13.04 -1.07
C LEU A 136 6.67 11.86 -1.88
N LEU A 137 7.85 11.35 -1.50
CA LEU A 137 8.42 10.10 -2.03
C LEU A 137 8.08 8.91 -1.12
N ALA A 138 7.26 7.98 -1.62
CA ALA A 138 6.93 6.74 -0.94
C ALA A 138 7.99 5.68 -1.21
N ILE A 139 8.61 5.18 -0.14
CA ILE A 139 9.71 4.21 -0.18
C ILE A 139 9.45 2.98 0.69
N THR A 140 8.35 2.96 1.45
CA THR A 140 8.05 1.86 2.37
C THR A 140 7.16 0.81 1.70
N THR A 141 7.46 -0.47 1.95
CA THR A 141 6.56 -1.59 1.57
C THR A 141 5.20 -1.48 2.26
N LEU A 142 4.14 -1.92 1.59
CA LEU A 142 2.79 -1.94 2.15
C LEU A 142 2.68 -2.79 3.42
N SER A 143 3.57 -3.77 3.59
CA SER A 143 3.61 -4.64 4.78
C SER A 143 4.06 -3.91 6.06
N PHE A 144 4.43 -2.63 5.98
CA PHE A 144 4.69 -1.77 7.12
C PHE A 144 3.69 -0.60 7.16
N ASP A 145 3.19 -0.31 8.36
CA ASP A 145 2.10 0.65 8.61
C ASP A 145 2.44 2.09 8.23
N ILE A 146 3.71 2.46 8.21
CA ILE A 146 4.12 3.80 7.83
C ILE A 146 3.83 4.11 6.34
N SER A 147 3.65 3.08 5.50
CA SER A 147 3.18 3.23 4.11
C SER A 147 1.81 3.90 4.01
N ILE A 148 0.98 3.81 5.06
CA ILE A 148 -0.31 4.51 5.15
C ILE A 148 -0.11 6.02 5.07
N LEU A 149 0.87 6.55 5.80
CA LEU A 149 1.20 7.97 5.76
C LEU A 149 1.70 8.33 4.36
N GLU A 150 2.69 7.58 3.85
CA GLU A 150 3.31 7.87 2.56
C GLU A 150 2.29 7.91 1.41
N ILE A 151 1.33 6.98 1.40
CA ILE A 151 0.37 6.90 0.29
C ILE A 151 -0.78 7.87 0.50
N PHE A 152 -1.43 7.87 1.66
CA PHE A 152 -2.71 8.56 1.81
C PHE A 152 -2.59 10.01 2.24
N LEU A 153 -1.54 10.41 2.97
CA LEU A 153 -1.34 11.81 3.38
C LEU A 153 -1.27 12.77 2.17
N PRO A 154 -0.43 12.54 1.14
CA PRO A 154 -0.40 13.44 -0.02
C PRO A 154 -1.73 13.47 -0.77
N LEU A 155 -2.40 12.31 -0.90
CA LEU A 155 -3.68 12.22 -1.61
C LEU A 155 -4.81 13.01 -0.92
N VAL A 156 -4.87 13.03 0.42
CA VAL A 156 -5.88 13.80 1.15
C VAL A 156 -5.51 15.27 1.36
N SER A 157 -4.22 15.62 1.21
CA SER A 157 -3.73 17.00 1.26
C SER A 157 -3.75 17.71 -0.09
N GLY A 158 -3.88 16.98 -1.20
CA GLY A 158 -3.78 17.53 -2.56
C GLY A 158 -2.36 17.60 -3.09
N ALA A 159 -1.41 16.98 -2.41
CA ALA A 159 0.00 16.95 -2.77
C ALA A 159 0.30 15.88 -3.83
N ARG A 160 1.52 15.90 -4.36
CA ARG A 160 1.99 14.89 -5.30
C ARG A 160 2.60 13.69 -4.57
N LEU A 161 2.16 12.50 -4.93
CA LEU A 161 2.80 11.23 -4.54
C LEU A 161 3.75 10.75 -5.64
N VAL A 162 4.98 10.41 -5.28
CA VAL A 162 5.96 9.71 -6.11
C VAL A 162 6.23 8.36 -5.48
N ILE A 163 6.20 7.29 -6.27
CA ILE A 163 6.37 5.92 -5.79
C ILE A 163 7.72 5.42 -6.28
N ALA A 164 8.64 5.09 -5.36
CA ALA A 164 9.91 4.48 -5.71
C ALA A 164 9.76 2.96 -5.82
N ASP A 165 10.35 2.36 -6.85
CA ASP A 165 10.41 0.90 -6.97
C ASP A 165 11.43 0.29 -5.99
N ARG A 166 11.43 -1.04 -5.86
CA ARG A 166 12.30 -1.79 -4.94
C ARG A 166 13.79 -1.55 -5.20
N LEU A 167 14.21 -1.47 -6.46
CA LEU A 167 15.60 -1.31 -6.84
C LEU A 167 16.12 0.08 -6.46
N THR A 168 15.29 1.12 -6.66
CA THR A 168 15.58 2.50 -6.31
C THR A 168 15.76 2.67 -4.81
N VAL A 169 14.92 2.02 -3.99
CA VAL A 169 14.94 2.21 -2.52
C VAL A 169 16.15 1.58 -1.84
N VAL A 170 16.72 0.52 -2.41
CA VAL A 170 17.89 -0.17 -1.84
C VAL A 170 19.24 0.37 -2.34
N ASP A 171 19.22 1.34 -3.27
CA ASP A 171 20.40 2.00 -3.80
C ASP A 171 20.38 3.50 -3.45
N GLY A 172 21.32 3.94 -2.61
CA GLY A 172 21.39 5.33 -2.16
C GLY A 172 21.58 6.33 -3.30
N ARG A 173 22.27 5.96 -4.39
CA ARG A 173 22.48 6.85 -5.54
C ARG A 173 21.22 6.96 -6.39
N GLU A 174 20.52 5.86 -6.63
CA GLU A 174 19.24 5.91 -7.34
C GLU A 174 18.19 6.66 -6.52
N LEU A 175 18.14 6.42 -5.21
CA LEU A 175 17.26 7.17 -4.32
C LEU A 175 17.55 8.68 -4.34
N LEU A 176 18.83 9.07 -4.29
CA LEU A 176 19.24 10.48 -4.41
C LEU A 176 18.85 11.09 -5.77
N ARG A 177 18.97 10.31 -6.86
CA ARG A 177 18.51 10.76 -8.19
C ARG A 177 17.00 10.95 -8.22
N ALA A 178 16.22 10.02 -7.68
CA ALA A 178 14.77 10.13 -7.62
C ALA A 178 14.33 11.38 -6.82
N LEU A 179 14.95 11.63 -5.66
CA LEU A 179 14.71 12.83 -4.85
C LEU A 179 14.92 14.12 -5.67
N ARG A 180 16.02 14.21 -6.41
CA ARG A 180 16.35 15.39 -7.23
C ARG A 180 15.45 15.53 -8.45
N GLN A 181 15.24 14.43 -9.19
CA GLN A 181 14.45 14.40 -10.42
C GLN A 181 13.01 14.84 -10.17
N HIS A 182 12.42 14.37 -9.07
CA HIS A 182 11.02 14.67 -8.75
C HIS A 182 10.84 15.90 -7.86
N LYS A 183 11.93 16.57 -7.45
CA LYS A 183 11.92 17.72 -6.53
C LYS A 183 11.15 17.39 -5.24
N VAL A 184 11.48 16.25 -4.64
CA VAL A 184 10.83 15.75 -3.43
C VAL A 184 11.01 16.75 -2.29
N THR A 185 9.92 17.11 -1.62
CA THR A 185 9.93 17.99 -0.46
C THR A 185 9.80 17.21 0.85
N VAL A 186 9.15 16.04 0.80
CA VAL A 186 8.93 15.18 1.97
C VAL A 186 9.36 13.75 1.67
N MET A 187 10.21 13.20 2.53
CA MET A 187 10.51 11.77 2.57
C MET A 187 10.68 11.38 4.03
N GLN A 188 10.16 10.21 4.38
CA GLN A 188 10.52 9.55 5.62
C GLN A 188 11.25 8.26 5.31
N ALA A 189 12.15 7.87 6.21
CA ALA A 189 12.96 6.69 6.03
C ALA A 189 13.44 6.15 7.37
N THR A 190 13.81 4.87 7.40
CA THR A 190 14.46 4.30 8.58
C THR A 190 15.86 4.92 8.77
N PRO A 191 16.44 4.88 9.99
CA PRO A 191 17.81 5.34 10.20
C PRO A 191 18.83 4.70 9.24
N THR A 192 18.68 3.41 8.94
CA THR A 192 19.54 2.70 7.98
C THR A 192 19.43 3.27 6.57
N THR A 193 18.22 3.55 6.10
CA THR A 193 18.00 4.16 4.79
C THR A 193 18.57 5.58 4.73
N TRP A 194 18.45 6.36 5.81
CA TRP A 194 19.09 7.68 5.90
C TRP A 194 20.62 7.59 5.85
N SER A 195 21.23 6.65 6.57
CA SER A 195 22.70 6.44 6.50
C SER A 195 23.16 6.11 5.08
N MET A 196 22.46 5.19 4.40
CA MET A 196 22.75 4.83 3.01
C MET A 196 22.67 6.05 2.08
N LEU A 197 21.69 6.93 2.28
CA LEU A 197 21.53 8.13 1.44
C LEU A 197 22.62 9.18 1.70
N VAL A 198 23.10 9.31 2.94
CA VAL A 198 24.19 10.23 3.31
C VAL A 198 25.53 9.78 2.72
N GLU A 199 25.72 8.48 2.52
CA GLU A 199 26.94 7.89 1.97
C GLU A 199 27.00 7.86 0.42
N ALA A 200 25.90 8.21 -0.26
CA ALA A 200 25.72 8.07 -1.72
C ALA A 200 26.43 9.13 -2.58
#